data_AF-D4VDS1-F1
#
_entry.id   AF-D4VDS1-F1
#
_cell.length_a   1.000
_cell.length_b   1.000
_cell.length_c   1.000
_cell.angle_alpha   90.00
_cell.angle_beta   90.00
_cell.angle_gamma   90.00
#
_symmetry.space_group_name_H-M   'P 1'
#
loop_
_entity.id
_entity.type
_entity.pdbx_description
1 polymer ?
#
loop_
_entity_poly.entity_id
_entity_poly.type
_entity_poly.pdbx_seq_one_letter_code
_entity_poly.pdbx_strand_id
1 'polypeptide(L)'
;MKKRNLVLSVMATCLVSCFLLSGCNGQKQIDSETVKTVKVEEQAHLQDDTVSPACKITIDYSYLAESDAADSIAQRINRTIQAHVLGKEYIRMNPEVAVDSFKNTYINNYRKDVNEFYQEDIKNGTPKDELPTWYNYEYGLTTHFSEGKEGILNFIAETFEYTGGAHPNSWNKWMNFEKNTGKLLALKDVFMAGSEKPMSDMLLEELITEMATRLEDSSITSLEGLQNAGILNSTNMYVPDNFLLEKEKVSFLYNKYDIAPYAVGVITLSLPYTSVEKYMIH
;
A
#
# COMPACT_ATOMS: atom_id res chain seq x y z
N MET A 1 -14.08 17.97 -94.14
CA MET A 1 -12.65 17.72 -93.87
C MET A 1 -12.08 18.88 -93.06
N LYS A 2 -11.61 18.57 -91.83
CA LYS A 2 -10.66 19.29 -90.94
C LYS A 2 -10.59 20.83 -90.96
N LYS A 3 -10.84 21.46 -89.80
CA LYS A 3 -9.78 21.98 -88.90
C LYS A 3 -10.32 22.43 -87.52
N ARG A 4 -9.51 22.13 -86.51
CA ARG A 4 -9.62 22.40 -85.07
C ARG A 4 -9.67 23.89 -84.76
N ASN A 5 -10.30 24.26 -83.64
CA ASN A 5 -9.70 25.15 -82.65
C ASN A 5 -10.15 24.80 -81.23
N LEU A 6 -9.19 24.94 -80.33
CA LEU A 6 -9.08 24.49 -78.95
C LEU A 6 -9.50 25.63 -78.01
N VAL A 7 -10.38 25.39 -77.02
CA VAL A 7 -10.52 26.26 -75.85
C VAL A 7 -10.71 25.39 -74.60
N LEU A 8 -9.85 25.67 -73.61
CA LEU A 8 -9.75 25.12 -72.25
C LEU A 8 -10.89 25.59 -71.33
N SER A 9 -10.94 24.95 -70.15
CA SER A 9 -11.46 25.45 -68.85
C SER A 9 -12.90 25.03 -68.53
N VAL A 10 -13.29 24.52 -67.36
CA VAL A 10 -12.63 24.10 -66.11
C VAL A 10 -13.59 23.04 -65.51
N MET A 11 -13.06 21.91 -65.04
CA MET A 11 -13.86 20.86 -64.37
C MET A 11 -13.73 21.06 -62.86
N ALA A 12 -14.81 21.49 -62.21
CA ALA A 12 -14.89 21.57 -60.75
C ALA A 12 -15.27 20.20 -60.19
N THR A 13 -14.30 19.49 -59.61
CA THR A 13 -14.51 18.25 -58.86
C THR A 13 -14.64 18.58 -57.36
N CYS A 14 -15.86 18.46 -56.84
CA CYS A 14 -16.11 18.44 -55.39
C CYS A 14 -15.57 17.14 -54.80
N LEU A 15 -14.42 17.21 -54.12
CA LEU A 15 -13.95 16.16 -53.22
C LEU A 15 -14.68 16.31 -51.88
N VAL A 16 -15.68 15.45 -51.66
CA VAL A 16 -16.27 15.23 -50.33
C VAL A 16 -15.25 14.44 -49.51
N SER A 17 -14.46 15.14 -48.70
CA SER A 17 -13.59 14.54 -47.69
C SER A 17 -14.46 14.12 -46.50
N CYS A 18 -14.80 12.83 -46.43
CA CYS A 18 -15.31 12.21 -45.21
C CYS A 18 -14.20 12.22 -44.15
N PHE A 19 -14.19 13.23 -43.28
CA PHE A 19 -13.43 13.20 -42.04
C PHE A 19 -14.11 12.21 -41.09
N LEU A 20 -13.63 10.96 -41.09
CA LEU A 20 -13.86 10.04 -39.99
C LEU A 20 -13.00 10.53 -38.82
N LEU A 21 -13.62 11.26 -37.90
CA LEU A 21 -13.06 11.54 -36.58
C LEU A 21 -13.09 10.23 -35.78
N SER A 22 -12.01 9.46 -35.85
CA SER A 22 -11.73 8.44 -34.85
C SER A 22 -11.52 9.16 -33.50
N GLY A 23 -12.55 9.13 -32.66
CA GLY A 23 -12.46 9.55 -31.27
C GLY A 23 -11.54 8.60 -30.52
N CYS A 24 -10.25 8.93 -30.45
CA CYS A 24 -9.35 8.35 -29.47
C CYS A 24 -9.78 8.83 -28.09
N ASN A 25 -10.67 8.10 -27.42
CA ASN A 25 -10.81 8.21 -25.98
C ASN A 25 -9.63 7.47 -25.33
N GLY A 26 -8.42 8.00 -25.55
CA GLY A 26 -7.19 7.50 -24.96
C GLY A 26 -7.09 7.98 -23.53
N GLN A 27 -7.77 7.30 -22.61
CA GLN A 27 -7.45 7.42 -21.19
C GLN A 27 -5.99 7.01 -21.04
N LYS A 28 -5.09 7.97 -20.83
CA LYS A 28 -3.66 7.70 -20.61
C LYS A 28 -3.56 6.82 -19.37
N GLN A 29 -3.17 5.57 -19.57
CA GLN A 29 -2.85 4.62 -18.52
C GLN A 29 -1.69 5.19 -17.69
N ILE A 30 -1.72 4.98 -16.37
CA ILE A 30 -0.58 5.35 -15.52
C ILE A 30 0.60 4.44 -15.81
N ASP A 31 1.69 5.06 -16.23
CA ASP A 31 3.00 4.46 -16.32
C ASP A 31 3.75 4.65 -15.00
N SER A 32 4.46 3.60 -14.57
CA SER A 32 5.36 3.58 -13.41
C SER A 32 6.39 4.72 -13.41
N GLU A 33 6.70 5.28 -14.59
CA GLU A 33 7.58 6.44 -14.77
C GLU A 33 7.07 7.75 -14.13
N THR A 34 5.86 7.76 -13.57
CA THR A 34 5.26 8.92 -12.89
C THR A 34 5.39 8.91 -11.37
N VAL A 35 6.03 7.88 -10.79
CA VAL A 35 6.23 7.77 -9.34
C VAL A 35 7.29 8.77 -8.85
N LYS A 36 6.94 9.53 -7.82
CA LYS A 36 7.82 10.40 -7.05
C LYS A 36 7.89 9.93 -5.61
N THR A 37 8.92 10.39 -4.89
CA THR A 37 9.15 10.01 -3.51
C THR A 37 9.45 11.24 -2.65
N VAL A 38 8.85 11.31 -1.47
CA VAL A 38 9.20 12.23 -0.39
C VAL A 38 9.99 11.47 0.65
N LYS A 39 11.14 11.99 1.04
CA LYS A 39 11.96 11.42 2.11
C LYS A 39 12.01 12.36 3.31
N VAL A 40 11.77 11.84 4.50
CA VAL A 40 11.86 12.54 5.77
C VAL A 40 12.75 11.73 6.70
N GLU A 41 13.70 12.40 7.32
CA GLU A 41 14.41 11.94 8.51
C GLU A 41 14.37 13.08 9.51
N GLU A 42 13.72 12.86 10.65
CA GLU A 42 13.49 13.89 11.66
C GLU A 42 13.74 13.30 13.06
N GLN A 43 14.35 14.10 13.93
CA GLN A 43 14.49 13.77 15.34
C GLN A 43 14.00 14.96 16.17
N ALA A 44 12.85 14.78 16.81
CA ALA A 44 12.23 15.82 17.62
C ALA A 44 12.34 15.46 19.11
N HIS A 45 13.04 16.31 19.84
CA HIS A 45 13.14 16.22 21.30
C HIS A 45 11.81 16.59 21.97
N LEU A 46 11.59 15.99 23.15
CA LEU A 46 10.40 16.16 23.96
C LEU A 46 10.28 17.59 24.49
N GLN A 47 11.40 18.20 24.88
CA GLN A 47 11.53 19.62 25.21
C GLN A 47 12.18 20.41 24.07
N ASP A 48 12.16 21.74 24.20
CA ASP A 48 12.97 22.64 23.36
C ASP A 48 14.46 22.61 23.81
N ASP A 49 15.06 21.43 23.71
CA ASP A 49 16.46 21.14 24.05
C ASP A 49 17.04 20.04 23.14
N THR A 50 18.27 19.62 23.42
CA THR A 50 18.97 18.56 22.66
C THR A 50 19.26 17.31 23.49
N VAL A 51 18.67 17.19 24.68
CA VAL A 51 19.07 16.18 25.69
C VAL A 51 17.91 15.42 26.30
N SER A 52 16.69 15.95 26.19
CA SER A 52 15.47 15.22 26.54
C SER A 52 15.29 14.01 25.60
N PRO A 53 14.49 13.01 26.00
CA PRO A 53 14.10 11.93 25.10
C PRO A 53 13.57 12.46 23.76
N ALA A 54 13.66 11.65 22.71
CA ALA A 54 13.28 12.08 21.37
C ALA A 54 12.36 11.08 20.67
N CYS A 55 11.58 11.62 19.75
CA CYS A 55 10.92 10.85 18.71
C CYS A 55 11.76 10.91 17.43
N LYS A 56 12.08 9.74 16.86
CA LYS A 56 12.70 9.61 15.54
C LYS A 56 11.66 9.22 14.50
N ILE A 57 11.62 9.94 13.39
CA ILE A 57 10.69 9.70 12.28
C ILE A 57 11.49 9.48 11.01
N THR A 58 11.23 8.37 10.32
CA THR A 58 11.77 8.08 8.98
C THR A 58 10.61 7.77 8.03
N ILE A 59 10.48 8.53 6.95
CA ILE A 59 9.43 8.33 5.94
C ILE A 59 10.06 8.28 4.56
N ASP A 60 9.77 7.21 3.80
CA ASP A 60 10.01 7.06 2.37
C ASP A 60 8.64 6.87 1.69
N TYR A 61 8.02 7.98 1.28
CA TYR A 61 6.64 8.02 0.80
C TYR A 61 6.56 8.21 -0.71
N SER A 62 6.11 7.18 -1.41
CA SER A 62 5.89 7.16 -2.85
C SER A 62 4.49 7.69 -3.20
N TYR A 63 4.42 8.55 -4.21
CA TYR A 63 3.18 9.11 -4.73
C TYR A 63 3.25 9.28 -6.25
N LEU A 64 2.10 9.43 -6.92
CA LEU A 64 2.06 9.66 -8.36
C LEU A 64 2.09 11.15 -8.66
N ALA A 65 2.98 11.58 -9.57
CA ALA A 65 3.05 12.97 -9.99
C ALA A 65 1.70 13.42 -10.60
N GLU A 66 1.18 14.52 -10.08
CA GLU A 66 -0.11 15.06 -10.53
C GLU A 66 0.02 15.79 -11.87
N SER A 67 -1.02 15.73 -12.69
CA SER A 67 -1.22 16.65 -13.82
C SER A 67 -2.12 17.82 -13.39
N ASP A 68 -2.20 18.86 -14.22
CA ASP A 68 -3.02 20.06 -13.94
C ASP A 68 -4.55 19.78 -13.87
N ALA A 69 -4.99 18.55 -14.17
CA ALA A 69 -6.40 18.17 -14.09
C ALA A 69 -6.80 17.82 -12.64
N ALA A 70 -7.81 18.53 -12.12
CA ALA A 70 -8.31 18.43 -10.73
C ALA A 70 -8.98 17.09 -10.33
N ASP A 71 -9.16 16.18 -11.28
CA ASP A 71 -9.63 14.80 -11.05
C ASP A 71 -8.90 13.80 -11.98
N SER A 72 -7.57 13.85 -11.94
CA SER A 72 -6.73 12.87 -12.63
C SER A 72 -6.77 11.50 -11.92
N ILE A 73 -6.45 10.43 -12.66
CA ILE A 73 -6.30 9.08 -12.08
C ILE A 73 -5.24 9.10 -10.96
N ALA A 74 -4.13 9.82 -11.17
CA ALA A 74 -3.07 9.97 -10.18
C ALA A 74 -3.59 10.60 -8.87
N GLN A 75 -4.41 11.66 -8.97
CA GLN A 75 -5.01 12.29 -7.79
C GLN A 75 -5.99 11.37 -7.06
N ARG A 76 -6.79 10.56 -7.77
CA ARG A 76 -7.68 9.58 -7.11
C ARG A 76 -6.91 8.51 -6.35
N ILE A 77 -5.82 8.01 -6.94
CA ILE A 77 -4.93 7.04 -6.29
C ILE A 77 -4.24 7.68 -5.09
N ASN A 78 -3.62 8.86 -5.24
CA ASN A 78 -2.96 9.58 -4.14
C ASN A 78 -3.92 9.83 -2.97
N ARG A 79 -5.13 10.34 -3.24
CA ARG A 79 -6.18 10.54 -2.22
C ARG A 79 -6.51 9.26 -1.46
N THR A 80 -6.62 8.14 -2.19
CA THR A 80 -6.92 6.85 -1.59
C THR A 80 -5.77 6.35 -0.74
N ILE A 81 -4.53 6.47 -1.21
CA ILE A 81 -3.33 6.11 -0.45
C ILE A 81 -3.22 6.96 0.82
N GLN A 82 -3.33 8.29 0.70
CA GLN A 82 -3.28 9.21 1.84
C GLN A 82 -4.34 8.84 2.89
N ALA A 83 -5.57 8.52 2.47
CA ALA A 83 -6.64 8.12 3.39
C ALA A 83 -6.30 6.86 4.21
N HIS A 84 -5.62 5.89 3.59
CA HIS A 84 -5.32 4.59 4.21
C HIS A 84 -3.98 4.56 4.95
N VAL A 85 -3.03 5.40 4.55
CA VAL A 85 -1.65 5.38 5.06
C VAL A 85 -1.39 6.51 6.06
N LEU A 86 -1.88 7.72 5.78
CA LEU A 86 -1.66 8.89 6.64
C LEU A 86 -2.88 9.25 7.47
N GLY A 87 -4.09 9.13 6.90
CA GLY A 87 -5.36 9.52 7.52
C GLY A 87 -6.29 10.31 6.58
N LYS A 88 -7.59 10.34 6.90
CA LYS A 88 -8.63 10.96 6.07
C LYS A 88 -8.53 12.49 6.00
N GLU A 89 -7.92 13.09 7.01
CA GLU A 89 -7.64 14.52 7.13
C GLU A 89 -6.62 15.02 6.09
N TYR A 90 -5.78 14.13 5.56
CA TYR A 90 -4.71 14.48 4.63
C TYR A 90 -5.11 14.37 3.15
N ILE A 91 -6.29 13.81 2.83
CA ILE A 91 -6.65 13.39 1.46
C ILE A 91 -6.64 14.53 0.44
N ARG A 92 -6.92 15.78 0.84
CA ARG A 92 -6.99 16.92 -0.08
C ARG A 92 -5.70 17.72 -0.16
N MET A 93 -4.69 17.32 0.59
CA MET A 93 -3.38 17.97 0.58
C MET A 93 -2.55 17.43 -0.58
N ASN A 94 -1.70 18.28 -1.13
CA ASN A 94 -0.59 17.81 -1.97
C ASN A 94 0.23 16.76 -1.17
N PRO A 95 0.69 15.65 -1.79
CA PRO A 95 1.37 14.57 -1.08
C PRO A 95 2.56 15.01 -0.21
N GLU A 96 3.38 15.97 -0.65
CA GLU A 96 4.53 16.46 0.13
C GLU A 96 4.06 17.23 1.37
N VAL A 97 3.04 18.08 1.20
CA VAL A 97 2.40 18.82 2.30
C VAL A 97 1.69 17.88 3.27
N ALA A 98 1.09 16.79 2.77
CA ALA A 98 0.43 15.77 3.58
C ALA A 98 1.45 15.07 4.49
N VAL A 99 2.59 14.64 3.94
CA VAL A 99 3.67 13.99 4.69
C VAL A 99 4.24 14.92 5.76
N ASP A 100 4.50 16.19 5.41
CA ASP A 100 5.00 17.16 6.40
C ASP A 100 3.97 17.44 7.51
N SER A 101 2.69 17.59 7.15
CA SER A 101 1.60 17.79 8.10
C SER A 101 1.42 16.58 9.03
N PHE A 102 1.51 15.36 8.49
CA PHE A 102 1.48 14.12 9.26
C PHE A 102 2.64 14.06 10.25
N LYS A 103 3.88 14.28 9.79
CA LYS A 103 5.09 14.33 10.62
C LYS A 103 4.94 15.31 11.79
N ASN A 104 4.52 16.55 11.50
CA ASN A 104 4.34 17.58 12.53
C ASN A 104 3.23 17.19 13.53
N THR A 105 2.15 16.57 13.05
CA THR A 105 1.08 16.06 13.91
C THR A 105 1.59 14.94 14.83
N TYR A 106 2.36 14.00 14.30
CA TYR A 106 2.98 12.92 15.06
C TYR A 106 3.88 13.46 16.18
N ILE A 107 4.77 14.41 15.86
CA ILE A 107 5.67 15.05 16.85
C ILE A 107 4.87 15.76 17.95
N ASN A 108 3.80 16.47 17.57
CA ASN A 108 2.96 17.17 18.55
C ASN A 108 2.23 16.20 19.47
N ASN A 109 1.73 15.07 18.93
CA ASN A 109 1.10 14.03 19.73
C ASN A 109 2.11 13.37 20.67
N TYR A 110 3.29 12.99 20.17
CA TYR A 110 4.39 12.49 21.01
C TYR A 110 4.66 13.41 22.21
N ARG A 111 4.85 14.72 21.95
CA ARG A 111 5.08 15.69 23.02
C ARG A 111 3.91 15.77 23.99
N LYS A 112 2.68 15.77 23.48
CA LYS A 112 1.48 15.83 24.32
C LYS A 112 1.33 14.59 25.20
N ASP A 113 1.61 13.41 24.66
CA ASP A 113 1.31 12.13 25.29
C ASP A 113 2.30 11.79 26.41
N VAL A 114 3.58 12.19 26.27
CA VAL A 114 4.62 11.75 27.21
C VAL A 114 5.27 12.87 28.04
N ASN A 115 5.09 14.15 27.68
CA ASN A 115 5.77 15.25 28.37
C ASN A 115 5.35 15.37 29.84
N GLU A 116 4.06 15.23 30.17
CA GLU A 116 3.60 15.34 31.56
C GLU A 116 4.27 14.31 32.47
N PHE A 117 4.36 13.06 32.01
CA PHE A 117 5.02 11.97 32.76
C PHE A 117 6.52 12.21 32.91
N TYR A 118 7.18 12.62 31.83
CA TYR A 118 8.60 12.97 31.86
C TYR A 118 8.90 14.07 32.88
N GLN A 119 8.09 15.15 32.89
CA GLN A 119 8.28 16.25 33.83
C GLN A 119 8.06 15.81 35.29
N GLU A 120 7.10 14.91 35.54
CA GLU A 120 6.87 14.39 36.89
C GLU A 120 8.02 13.52 37.38
N ASP A 121 8.63 12.69 36.51
CA ASP A 121 9.84 11.93 36.85
C ASP A 121 11.02 12.86 37.18
N ILE A 122 11.24 13.90 36.36
CA ILE A 122 12.28 14.90 36.63
C ILE A 122 12.02 15.61 37.97
N LYS A 123 10.78 16.01 38.24
CA LYS A 123 10.37 16.66 39.49
C LYS A 123 10.55 15.76 40.71
N ASN A 124 10.32 14.45 40.57
CA ASN A 124 10.55 13.46 41.61
C ASN A 124 12.04 13.12 41.81
N GLY A 125 12.94 13.69 40.99
CA GLY A 125 14.37 13.56 41.14
C GLY A 125 14.95 12.31 40.50
N THR A 126 14.25 11.68 39.56
CA THR A 126 14.77 10.54 38.79
C THR A 126 16.04 10.97 38.04
N PRO A 127 17.19 10.31 38.28
CA PRO A 127 18.42 10.59 37.54
C PRO A 127 18.22 10.41 36.03
N LYS A 128 18.89 11.24 35.22
CA LYS A 128 18.71 11.21 33.75
C LYS A 128 19.04 9.85 33.11
N ASP A 129 20.01 9.13 33.66
CA ASP A 129 20.44 7.81 33.24
C ASP A 129 19.54 6.67 33.73
N GLU A 130 18.68 6.95 34.70
CA GLU A 130 17.64 6.04 35.20
C GLU A 130 16.26 6.36 34.63
N LEU A 131 16.15 7.41 33.79
CA LEU A 131 14.91 7.75 33.14
C LEU A 131 14.43 6.58 32.28
N PRO A 132 13.14 6.22 32.40
CA PRO A 132 12.60 5.14 31.62
C PRO A 132 12.74 5.36 30.09
N THR A 133 13.12 4.30 29.36
CA THR A 133 13.40 4.40 27.92
C THR A 133 12.15 4.57 27.05
N TRP A 134 10.96 4.31 27.59
CA TRP A 134 9.67 4.46 26.89
C TRP A 134 9.31 5.90 26.50
N TYR A 135 10.09 6.89 26.96
CA TYR A 135 10.02 8.26 26.45
C TYR A 135 10.61 8.45 25.05
N ASN A 136 11.33 7.47 24.50
CA ASN A 136 11.86 7.53 23.15
C ASN A 136 10.93 6.79 22.19
N TYR A 137 10.45 7.51 21.18
CA TYR A 137 9.56 6.97 20.15
C TYR A 137 10.31 6.80 18.83
N GLU A 138 9.92 5.82 18.03
CA GLU A 138 10.37 5.67 16.65
C GLU A 138 9.17 5.41 15.74
N TYR A 139 9.12 6.09 14.62
CA TYR A 139 8.14 5.89 13.56
C TYR A 139 8.85 5.70 12.23
N GLY A 140 8.47 4.66 11.50
CA GLY A 140 8.94 4.36 10.15
C GLY A 140 7.75 4.20 9.20
N LEU A 141 7.82 4.81 8.02
CA LEU A 141 6.88 4.55 6.93
C LEU A 141 7.63 4.41 5.62
N THR A 142 7.62 3.21 5.04
CA THR A 142 8.20 2.95 3.73
C THR A 142 7.11 2.51 2.77
N THR A 143 7.05 3.14 1.61
CA THR A 143 6.03 2.81 0.62
C THR A 143 6.61 2.76 -0.79
N HIS A 144 6.03 1.90 -1.63
CA HIS A 144 6.42 1.82 -3.03
C HIS A 144 5.29 1.31 -3.91
N PHE A 145 5.37 1.65 -5.20
CA PHE A 145 4.53 1.10 -6.24
C PHE A 145 5.25 -0.06 -6.94
N SER A 146 4.47 -1.00 -7.45
CA SER A 146 4.98 -2.06 -8.33
C SER A 146 3.96 -2.43 -9.41
N GLU A 147 4.46 -2.96 -10.52
CA GLU A 147 3.64 -3.44 -11.63
C GLU A 147 3.02 -4.80 -11.30
N GLY A 148 1.68 -4.85 -11.27
CA GLY A 148 0.92 -6.07 -11.02
C GLY A 148 0.54 -6.82 -12.30
N LYS A 149 -0.55 -7.59 -12.23
CA LYS A 149 -1.24 -8.13 -13.41
C LYS A 149 -1.56 -7.01 -14.40
N GLU A 150 -1.69 -7.33 -15.69
CA GLU A 150 -2.05 -6.36 -16.73
C GLU A 150 -3.20 -5.44 -16.30
N GLY A 151 -2.99 -4.12 -16.40
CA GLY A 151 -3.95 -3.10 -15.98
C GLY A 151 -3.96 -2.79 -14.48
N ILE A 152 -3.16 -3.46 -13.66
CA ILE A 152 -3.08 -3.25 -12.20
C ILE A 152 -1.78 -2.54 -11.80
N LEU A 153 -1.92 -1.55 -10.93
CA LEU A 153 -0.83 -0.92 -10.19
C LEU A 153 -0.94 -1.34 -8.72
N ASN A 154 0.08 -2.02 -8.21
CA ASN A 154 0.16 -2.39 -6.81
C ASN A 154 0.80 -1.25 -6.01
N PHE A 155 0.38 -1.10 -4.76
CA PHE A 155 1.02 -0.22 -3.80
C PHE A 155 1.17 -0.94 -2.46
N ILE A 156 2.37 -0.82 -1.89
CA ILE A 156 2.75 -1.44 -0.62
C ILE A 156 3.15 -0.33 0.34
N ALA A 157 2.60 -0.35 1.55
CA ALA A 157 3.05 0.45 2.67
C ALA A 157 3.45 -0.45 3.84
N GLU A 158 4.64 -0.24 4.38
CA GLU A 158 5.12 -0.83 5.62
C GLU A 158 5.27 0.29 6.65
N THR A 159 4.57 0.16 7.77
CA THR A 159 4.69 1.04 8.92
C THR A 159 5.42 0.30 10.03
N PHE A 160 6.37 0.98 10.67
CA PHE A 160 7.06 0.55 11.88
C PHE A 160 6.77 1.56 12.98
N GLU A 161 6.54 1.09 14.20
CA GLU A 161 6.35 1.97 15.33
C GLU A 161 6.92 1.37 16.62
N TYR A 162 7.62 2.20 17.37
CA TYR A 162 8.01 1.95 18.75
C TYR A 162 7.57 3.14 19.59
N THR A 163 6.62 2.92 20.50
CA THR A 163 6.08 3.96 21.40
C THR A 163 6.43 3.63 22.86
N GLY A 164 7.57 2.96 23.06
CA GLY A 164 7.98 2.37 24.32
C GLY A 164 7.44 0.96 24.56
N GLY A 165 7.79 0.38 25.71
CA GLY A 165 7.40 -0.99 26.08
C GLY A 165 8.38 -2.06 25.60
N ALA A 166 7.91 -3.31 25.53
CA ALA A 166 8.77 -4.49 25.37
C ALA A 166 9.41 -4.62 23.97
N HIS A 167 8.70 -4.25 22.91
CA HIS A 167 9.17 -4.36 21.53
C HIS A 167 8.41 -3.39 20.60
N PRO A 168 8.98 -3.04 19.43
CA PRO A 168 8.25 -2.34 18.38
C PRO A 168 7.16 -3.21 17.76
N ASN A 169 6.37 -2.63 16.88
CA ASN A 169 5.51 -3.39 15.98
C ASN A 169 5.64 -2.87 14.54
N SER A 170 5.18 -3.68 13.59
CA SER A 170 5.06 -3.26 12.20
C SER A 170 3.80 -3.79 11.55
N TRP A 171 3.27 -3.03 10.61
CA TRP A 171 2.05 -3.35 9.88
C TRP A 171 2.23 -3.04 8.40
N ASN A 172 1.76 -3.96 7.58
CA ASN A 172 1.79 -3.86 6.13
C ASN A 172 0.38 -3.63 5.59
N LYS A 173 0.25 -2.68 4.66
CA LYS A 173 -0.98 -2.43 3.91
C LYS A 173 -0.69 -2.52 2.42
N TRP A 174 -1.35 -3.45 1.76
CA TRP A 174 -1.29 -3.66 0.32
C TRP A 174 -2.56 -3.17 -0.34
N MET A 175 -2.41 -2.58 -1.53
CA MET A 175 -3.49 -2.00 -2.30
C MET A 175 -3.30 -2.32 -3.79
N ASN A 176 -4.42 -2.54 -4.47
CA ASN A 176 -4.47 -2.83 -5.91
C ASN A 176 -5.30 -1.75 -6.60
N PHE A 177 -4.72 -1.05 -7.56
CA PHE A 177 -5.39 0.00 -8.31
C PHE A 177 -5.58 -0.40 -9.77
N GLU A 178 -6.78 -0.24 -10.30
CA GLU A 178 -7.02 -0.26 -11.74
C GLU A 178 -6.35 0.97 -12.38
N LYS A 179 -5.39 0.76 -13.28
CA LYS A 179 -4.61 1.85 -13.90
C LYS A 179 -5.43 2.81 -14.76
N ASN A 180 -6.56 2.37 -15.27
CA ASN A 180 -7.41 3.16 -16.17
C ASN A 180 -8.41 4.04 -15.42
N THR A 181 -8.79 3.65 -14.20
CA THR A 181 -9.85 4.32 -13.43
C THR A 181 -9.31 4.96 -12.15
N GLY A 182 -8.26 4.38 -11.56
CA GLY A 182 -7.76 4.71 -10.23
C GLY A 182 -8.56 4.07 -9.10
N LYS A 183 -9.47 3.13 -9.43
CA LYS A 183 -10.29 2.41 -8.46
C LYS A 183 -9.40 1.49 -7.62
N LEU A 184 -9.53 1.58 -6.30
CA LEU A 184 -9.00 0.58 -5.37
C LEU A 184 -9.87 -0.69 -5.44
N LEU A 185 -9.24 -1.83 -5.69
CA LEU A 185 -9.90 -3.13 -5.75
C LEU A 185 -9.93 -3.79 -4.37
N ALA A 186 -11.12 -4.17 -3.92
CA ALA A 186 -11.31 -5.09 -2.80
C ALA A 186 -11.47 -6.53 -3.31
N LEU A 187 -11.45 -7.53 -2.42
CA LEU A 187 -11.64 -8.94 -2.79
C LEU A 187 -12.89 -9.17 -3.63
N LYS A 188 -14.01 -8.54 -3.24
CA LYS A 188 -15.30 -8.62 -3.96
C LYS A 188 -15.32 -8.03 -5.36
N ASP A 189 -14.33 -7.18 -5.69
CA ASP A 189 -14.17 -6.62 -7.04
C ASP A 189 -13.37 -7.56 -7.94
N VAL A 190 -12.72 -8.57 -7.37
CA VAL A 190 -11.77 -9.46 -8.04
C VAL A 190 -12.27 -10.90 -8.08
N PHE A 191 -12.90 -11.36 -7.01
CA PHE A 191 -13.33 -12.75 -6.82
C PHE A 191 -14.85 -12.85 -6.70
N MET A 192 -15.40 -13.92 -7.25
CA MET A 192 -16.84 -14.22 -7.21
C MET A 192 -17.29 -14.55 -5.79
N ALA A 193 -18.50 -14.14 -5.43
CA ALA A 193 -19.11 -14.53 -4.16
C ALA A 193 -19.16 -16.07 -4.03
N GLY A 194 -18.71 -16.60 -2.89
CA GLY A 194 -18.62 -18.04 -2.63
C GLY A 194 -17.24 -18.65 -2.93
N SER A 195 -16.28 -17.88 -3.44
CA SER A 195 -14.90 -18.33 -3.64
C SER A 195 -14.08 -18.43 -2.34
N GLU A 196 -14.58 -17.87 -1.24
CA GLU A 196 -13.80 -17.69 -0.01
C GLU A 196 -13.36 -19.03 0.58
N LYS A 197 -14.26 -20.02 0.63
CA LYS A 197 -13.94 -21.35 1.17
C LYS A 197 -12.86 -22.09 0.35
N PRO A 198 -13.03 -22.31 -0.97
CA PRO A 198 -12.00 -23.00 -1.74
C PRO A 198 -10.67 -22.24 -1.74
N MET A 199 -10.68 -20.91 -1.69
CA MET A 199 -9.46 -20.12 -1.55
C MET A 199 -8.81 -20.28 -0.17
N SER A 200 -9.58 -20.24 0.91
CA SER A 200 -9.05 -20.47 2.26
C SER A 200 -8.44 -21.87 2.44
N ASP A 201 -8.98 -22.87 1.73
CA ASP A 201 -8.43 -24.23 1.74
C ASP A 201 -7.08 -24.30 1.04
N MET A 202 -6.96 -23.69 -0.14
CA MET A 202 -5.66 -23.60 -0.84
C MET A 202 -4.64 -22.83 -0.01
N LEU A 203 -5.05 -21.73 0.64
CA LEU A 203 -4.16 -20.97 1.51
C LEU A 203 -3.74 -21.78 2.76
N LEU A 204 -4.62 -22.64 3.29
CA LEU A 204 -4.25 -23.52 4.40
C LEU A 204 -3.14 -24.51 3.99
N GLU A 205 -3.23 -25.09 2.79
CA GLU A 205 -2.20 -25.98 2.24
C GLU A 205 -0.86 -25.25 2.06
N GLU A 206 -0.90 -24.03 1.52
CA GLU A 206 0.28 -23.16 1.42
C GLU A 206 0.86 -22.82 2.81
N LEU A 207 0.01 -22.51 3.79
CA LEU A 207 0.45 -22.19 5.15
C LEU A 207 1.15 -23.37 5.83
N ILE A 208 0.64 -24.59 5.66
CA ILE A 208 1.28 -25.82 6.17
C ILE A 208 2.69 -25.94 5.58
N THR A 209 2.82 -25.79 4.27
CA THR A 209 4.11 -25.89 3.55
C THR A 209 5.08 -24.79 3.99
N GLU A 210 4.61 -23.56 4.05
CA GLU A 210 5.38 -22.39 4.44
C GLU A 210 5.88 -22.50 5.89
N MET A 211 5.04 -22.91 6.82
CA MET A 211 5.41 -23.03 8.23
C MET A 211 6.32 -24.23 8.52
N ALA A 212 6.09 -25.37 7.86
CA ALA A 212 7.02 -26.51 7.94
C ALA A 212 8.44 -26.12 7.50
N THR A 213 8.54 -25.32 6.43
CA THR A 213 9.82 -24.82 5.91
C THR A 213 10.43 -23.77 6.84
N ARG A 214 9.65 -22.73 7.18
CA ARG A 214 10.13 -21.58 7.95
C ARG A 214 10.55 -21.94 9.38
N LEU A 215 9.85 -22.90 10.00
CA LEU A 215 10.16 -23.37 11.35
C LEU A 215 11.10 -24.59 11.38
N GLU A 216 11.53 -25.07 10.22
CA GLU A 216 12.35 -26.27 10.06
C GLU A 216 11.71 -27.51 10.74
N ASP A 217 10.38 -27.60 10.70
CA ASP A 217 9.58 -28.64 11.34
C ASP A 217 8.71 -29.39 10.32
N SER A 218 9.26 -30.49 9.81
CA SER A 218 8.57 -31.37 8.86
C SER A 218 7.37 -32.14 9.45
N SER A 219 7.10 -32.04 10.75
CA SER A 219 5.91 -32.64 11.36
C SER A 219 4.64 -31.81 11.10
N ILE A 220 4.80 -30.52 10.76
CA ILE A 220 3.70 -29.63 10.36
C ILE A 220 3.17 -30.07 8.99
N THR A 221 2.18 -30.96 9.02
CA THR A 221 1.58 -31.58 7.82
C THR A 221 0.06 -31.42 7.78
N SER A 222 -0.50 -30.72 8.78
CA SER A 222 -1.94 -30.58 8.97
C SER A 222 -2.28 -29.31 9.75
N LEU A 223 -3.57 -28.97 9.82
CA LEU A 223 -4.07 -27.91 10.70
C LEU A 223 -3.71 -28.16 12.17
N GLU A 224 -3.79 -29.41 12.64
CA GLU A 224 -3.39 -29.75 14.01
C GLU A 224 -1.89 -29.50 14.23
N GLY A 225 -1.06 -29.80 13.23
CA GLY A 225 0.38 -29.47 13.25
C GLY A 225 0.63 -27.96 13.39
N LEU A 226 -0.09 -27.14 12.62
CA LEU A 226 -0.03 -25.67 12.74
C LEU A 226 -0.44 -25.21 14.14
N GLN A 227 -1.54 -25.73 14.68
CA GLN A 227 -2.06 -25.36 16.00
C GLN A 227 -1.11 -25.74 17.13
N ASN A 228 -0.48 -26.92 17.04
CA ASN A 228 0.56 -27.35 17.97
C ASN A 228 1.79 -26.43 17.91
N ALA A 229 2.10 -25.86 16.75
CA ALA A 229 3.14 -24.84 16.57
C ALA A 229 2.68 -23.41 16.93
N GLY A 230 1.47 -23.23 17.45
CA GLY A 230 0.95 -21.93 17.87
C GLY A 230 0.25 -21.11 16.76
N ILE A 231 0.13 -21.66 15.56
CA ILE A 231 -0.42 -20.99 14.37
C ILE A 231 -1.90 -21.35 14.20
N LEU A 232 -2.74 -20.38 13.85
CA LEU A 232 -4.21 -20.52 13.77
C LEU A 232 -4.88 -20.98 15.09
N ASN A 233 -4.29 -20.65 16.24
CA ASN A 233 -4.87 -20.97 17.56
C ASN A 233 -6.01 -20.03 17.98
N SER A 234 -6.09 -18.83 17.40
CA SER A 234 -7.11 -17.82 17.75
C SER A 234 -8.09 -17.52 16.61
N THR A 235 -7.91 -18.14 15.45
CA THR A 235 -8.75 -17.94 14.27
C THR A 235 -8.70 -19.15 13.35
N ASN A 236 -9.74 -19.34 12.54
CA ASN A 236 -9.68 -20.25 11.40
C ASN A 236 -8.91 -19.61 10.25
N MET A 237 -8.53 -20.44 9.26
CA MET A 237 -7.98 -19.92 8.00
C MET A 237 -9.03 -19.11 7.23
N TYR A 238 -8.62 -17.99 6.63
CA TYR A 238 -9.48 -17.08 5.87
C TYR A 238 -8.71 -16.46 4.70
N VAL A 239 -9.40 -15.78 3.79
CA VAL A 239 -8.77 -14.98 2.73
C VAL A 239 -8.65 -13.52 3.23
N PRO A 240 -7.44 -12.95 3.41
CA PRO A 240 -7.30 -11.60 3.94
C PRO A 240 -7.59 -10.55 2.86
N ASP A 241 -8.17 -9.43 3.28
CA ASP A 241 -8.34 -8.24 2.42
C ASP A 241 -7.00 -7.59 2.02
N ASN A 242 -5.89 -8.04 2.60
CA ASN A 242 -4.55 -7.56 2.34
C ASN A 242 -3.88 -8.45 1.29
N PHE A 243 -4.12 -8.17 0.01
CA PHE A 243 -3.65 -8.99 -1.10
C PHE A 243 -3.03 -8.14 -2.20
N LEU A 244 -2.23 -8.77 -3.06
CA LEU A 244 -1.68 -8.18 -4.27
C LEU A 244 -1.97 -9.05 -5.49
N LEU A 245 -2.47 -8.42 -6.54
CA LEU A 245 -2.57 -8.99 -7.88
C LEU A 245 -1.24 -8.79 -8.61
N GLU A 246 -0.29 -9.70 -8.35
CA GLU A 246 1.00 -9.70 -9.02
C GLU A 246 0.87 -10.19 -10.47
N LYS A 247 1.97 -10.20 -11.22
CA LYS A 247 1.97 -10.58 -12.64
C LYS A 247 1.51 -12.02 -12.90
N GLU A 248 1.90 -12.96 -12.03
CA GLU A 248 1.72 -14.40 -12.26
C GLU A 248 0.88 -15.10 -11.19
N LYS A 249 0.60 -14.41 -10.08
CA LYS A 249 -0.04 -14.97 -8.89
C LYS A 249 -0.81 -13.91 -8.12
N VAL A 250 -1.64 -14.35 -7.20
CA VAL A 250 -2.21 -13.50 -6.15
C VAL A 250 -1.52 -13.82 -4.84
N SER A 251 -0.97 -12.81 -4.18
CA SER A 251 -0.34 -12.95 -2.87
C SER A 251 -1.21 -12.35 -1.78
N PHE A 252 -1.24 -12.99 -0.62
CA PHE A 252 -2.07 -12.65 0.53
C PHE A 252 -1.15 -12.46 1.73
N LEU A 253 -1.22 -11.30 2.36
CA LEU A 253 -0.41 -10.95 3.52
C LEU A 253 -1.25 -11.05 4.80
N TYR A 254 -0.68 -11.74 5.78
CA TYR A 254 -1.11 -11.74 7.17
C TYR A 254 -0.05 -10.99 7.97
N ASN A 255 -0.47 -9.91 8.61
CA ASN A 255 0.38 -9.17 9.53
C ASN A 255 0.71 -10.01 10.76
N LYS A 256 1.67 -9.54 11.55
CA LYS A 256 1.94 -10.09 12.88
C LYS A 256 0.63 -10.14 13.67
N TYR A 257 0.39 -11.24 14.38
CA TYR A 257 -0.83 -11.52 15.16
C TYR A 257 -2.09 -11.89 14.36
N ASP A 258 -2.13 -11.75 13.03
CA ASP A 258 -3.32 -12.10 12.24
C ASP A 258 -3.64 -13.60 12.36
N ILE A 259 -2.64 -14.45 12.15
CA ILE A 259 -2.78 -15.92 12.18
C ILE A 259 -1.68 -16.62 13.01
N ALA A 260 -0.69 -15.89 13.52
CA ALA A 260 0.43 -16.45 14.26
C ALA A 260 0.98 -15.45 15.30
N PRO A 261 1.69 -15.92 16.35
CA PRO A 261 2.31 -15.04 17.34
C PRO A 261 3.33 -14.08 16.73
N TYR A 262 3.60 -12.97 17.43
CA TYR A 262 4.56 -11.92 17.02
C TYR A 262 5.88 -12.46 16.48
N ALA A 263 6.45 -13.46 17.16
CA ALA A 263 7.77 -14.01 16.88
C ALA A 263 7.88 -14.68 15.51
N VAL A 264 6.76 -15.14 14.93
CA VAL A 264 6.72 -15.73 13.58
C VAL A 264 6.86 -14.65 12.48
N GLY A 265 6.54 -13.40 12.81
CA GLY A 265 6.59 -12.28 11.89
C GLY A 265 5.39 -12.26 10.93
N VAL A 266 5.57 -11.54 9.82
CA VAL A 266 4.58 -11.44 8.74
C VAL A 266 4.59 -12.73 7.92
N ILE A 267 3.41 -13.19 7.51
CA ILE A 267 3.25 -14.38 6.65
C ILE A 267 2.66 -13.92 5.32
N THR A 268 3.29 -14.31 4.21
CA THR A 268 2.75 -14.09 2.86
C THR A 268 2.55 -15.45 2.21
N LEU A 269 1.34 -15.69 1.72
CA LEU A 269 0.98 -16.91 1.00
C LEU A 269 0.58 -16.52 -0.42
N SER A 270 0.99 -17.30 -1.43
CA SER A 270 0.70 -16.99 -2.83
C SER A 270 -0.04 -18.13 -3.52
N LEU A 271 -1.03 -17.78 -4.34
CA LEU A 271 -1.72 -18.72 -5.21
C LEU A 271 -1.49 -18.32 -6.68
N PRO A 272 -0.97 -19.22 -7.54
CA PRO A 272 -0.81 -18.92 -8.97
C PRO A 272 -2.17 -18.67 -9.63
N TYR A 273 -2.23 -17.83 -10.66
CA TYR A 273 -3.52 -17.58 -11.33
C TYR A 273 -4.19 -18.85 -11.87
N THR A 274 -3.40 -19.85 -12.27
CA THR A 274 -3.92 -21.14 -12.74
C THR A 274 -4.78 -21.88 -11.70
N SER A 275 -4.62 -21.61 -10.39
CA SER A 275 -5.47 -22.20 -9.34
C SER A 275 -6.70 -21.36 -9.00
N VAL A 276 -6.62 -20.04 -9.18
CA VAL A 276 -7.66 -19.09 -8.73
C VAL A 276 -8.49 -18.45 -9.83
N GLU A 277 -8.08 -18.51 -11.10
CA GLU A 277 -8.74 -17.81 -12.21
C GLU A 277 -10.22 -18.20 -12.37
N LYS A 278 -10.56 -19.48 -12.15
CA LYS A 278 -11.96 -19.97 -12.14
C LYS A 278 -12.84 -19.36 -11.06
N TYR A 279 -12.26 -18.66 -10.09
CA TYR A 279 -12.95 -17.96 -9.00
C TYR A 279 -12.94 -16.44 -9.18
N MET A 280 -12.25 -15.92 -10.21
CA MET A 280 -12.16 -14.49 -10.48
C MET A 280 -13.36 -14.00 -11.29
N ILE A 281 -13.67 -12.71 -11.16
CA ILE A 281 -14.68 -12.03 -11.98
C ILE A 281 -14.06 -11.74 -13.36
N HIS A 282 -14.78 -12.10 -14.42
CA HIS A 282 -14.40 -11.85 -15.82
C HIS A 282 -15.05 -10.58 -16.37
#